data_AF-A0AAV2MWB6-F1
#
_entry.id   AF-A0AAV2MWB6-F1
#
_cell.length_a   1.000
_cell.length_b   1.000
_cell.length_c   1.000
_cell.angle_alpha   90.00
_cell.angle_beta   90.00
_cell.angle_gamma   90.00
#
_symmetry.space_group_name_H-M   'P 1'
#
loop_
_entity.id
_entity.type
_entity.pdbx_description
1 polymer ?
#
loop_
_entity_poly.entity_id
_entity_poly.type
_entity_poly.pdbx_seq_one_letter_code
_entity_poly.pdbx_strand_id
1 'polypeptide(L)'
;MYEQISKDLNQQFNIKVTGQQCLNRFKNVNKHNINALSNNKVSGNTPTEVPYGSEFEEIKSIDDSVQPEVLVGVNQIKMNKTTKVGSSSKNFDRLDDIEYEKPQKRLKSNSIEQVLREISATAEENRDRRHKEKCDLLISLLGKSKRDSNSEEDY
;
A
#
# COMPACT_ATOMS: atom_id res chain seq x y z
N MET A 1 5.78 -3.20 26.77
CA MET A 1 6.42 -2.17 25.91
C MET A 1 6.07 -0.76 26.36
N TYR A 2 4.83 -0.28 26.23
CA TYR A 2 4.50 1.12 26.55
C TYR A 2 4.68 1.51 28.03
N GLU A 3 4.55 0.57 28.97
CA GLU A 3 4.92 0.81 30.37
C GLU A 3 6.43 1.03 30.55
N GLN A 4 7.26 0.38 29.73
CA GLN A 4 8.70 0.62 29.75
C GLN A 4 9.02 2.01 29.19
N ILE A 5 8.41 2.37 28.06
CA ILE A 5 8.52 3.72 27.48
C ILE A 5 8.10 4.79 28.49
N SER A 6 7.02 4.58 29.24
CA SER A 6 6.58 5.48 30.30
C SER A 6 7.65 5.66 31.39
N LYS A 7 8.30 4.58 31.83
CA LYS A 7 9.41 4.65 32.78
C LYS A 7 10.61 5.40 32.21
N ASP A 8 10.97 5.11 30.96
CA ASP A 8 12.11 5.75 30.28
C ASP A 8 11.86 7.25 30.10
N LEU A 9 10.62 7.65 29.76
CA LEU A 9 10.21 9.05 29.65
C LEU A 9 10.32 9.80 30.99
N ASN A 10 9.96 9.14 32.09
CA ASN A 10 10.11 9.71 33.41
C ASN A 10 11.59 9.83 33.81
N GLN A 11 12.41 8.83 33.48
CA GLN A 11 13.82 8.83 33.85
C GLN A 11 14.65 9.84 33.03
N GLN A 12 14.43 9.91 31.72
CA GLN A 12 15.25 10.73 30.81
C GLN A 12 14.76 12.16 30.69
N PHE A 13 13.44 12.37 30.76
CA PHE A 13 12.82 13.68 30.49
C PHE A 13 11.99 14.21 31.66
N ASN A 14 11.91 13.47 32.78
CA ASN A 14 11.09 13.81 33.96
C ASN A 14 9.59 14.00 33.62
N ILE A 15 9.11 13.29 32.60
CA ILE A 15 7.72 13.32 32.16
C ILE A 15 6.96 12.16 32.82
N LYS A 16 5.99 12.48 33.67
CA LYS A 16 5.15 11.48 34.36
C LYS A 16 3.89 11.18 33.55
N VAL A 17 3.90 10.04 32.86
CA VAL A 17 2.77 9.52 32.07
C VAL A 17 2.64 8.02 32.27
N THR A 18 1.45 7.46 32.10
CA THR A 18 1.21 6.01 32.15
C THR A 18 1.44 5.34 30.81
N GLY A 19 1.71 4.02 30.78
CA GLY A 19 1.84 3.30 29.52
C GLY A 19 0.61 3.41 28.62
N GLN A 20 -0.60 3.45 29.20
CA GLN A 20 -1.83 3.66 28.46
C GLN A 20 -1.89 5.05 27.79
N GLN A 21 -1.41 6.09 28.46
CA GLN A 21 -1.32 7.43 27.88
C GLN A 21 -0.31 7.46 26.72
N CYS A 22 0.84 6.78 26.86
CA CYS A 22 1.81 6.65 25.78
C CYS A 22 1.20 5.94 24.55
N LEU A 23 0.49 4.83 24.76
CA LEU A 23 -0.19 4.11 23.68
C LEU A 23 -1.23 4.97 22.96
N ASN A 24 -2.08 5.67 23.71
CA ASN A 24 -3.10 6.53 23.13
C ASN A 24 -2.48 7.69 22.35
N ARG A 25 -1.41 8.29 22.89
CA ARG A 25 -0.67 9.34 22.20
C ARG A 25 -0.08 8.83 20.89
N PHE A 26 0.58 7.68 20.91
CA PHE A 26 1.15 7.06 19.71
C PHE A 26 0.07 6.80 18.63
N LYS A 27 -1.06 6.21 19.01
CA LYS A 27 -2.18 5.95 18.07
C LYS A 27 -2.66 7.23 17.38
N ASN A 28 -2.83 8.31 18.14
CA ASN A 28 -3.27 9.58 17.60
C ASN A 28 -2.22 10.19 16.66
N VAL A 29 -0.96 10.23 17.08
CA VAL A 29 0.15 10.75 16.26
C VAL A 29 0.26 9.96 14.95
N ASN A 30 0.23 8.63 15.02
CA ASN A 30 0.28 7.77 13.85
C ASN A 30 -0.92 8.00 12.90
N LYS A 31 -2.14 8.11 13.45
CA LYS A 31 -3.35 8.41 12.66
C LYS A 31 -3.23 9.75 11.93
N HIS A 32 -2.79 10.79 12.61
CA HIS A 32 -2.62 12.11 12.01
C HIS A 32 -1.55 12.10 10.91
N ASN A 33 -0.43 11.41 11.15
CA ASN A 33 0.63 11.23 10.15
C ASN A 33 0.09 10.54 8.88
N ILE A 34 -0.61 9.41 9.04
CA ILE A 34 -1.22 8.68 7.90
C ILE A 34 -2.20 9.55 7.13
N ASN A 35 -3.04 10.31 7.84
CA ASN A 35 -4.02 11.19 7.21
C ASN A 35 -3.35 12.31 6.41
N ALA A 36 -2.31 12.94 6.96
CA ALA A 36 -1.56 14.00 6.26
C ALA A 36 -0.86 13.44 5.01
N LEU A 37 -0.23 12.27 5.11
CA LEU A 37 0.39 11.58 3.97
C LEU A 37 -0.65 11.22 2.89
N SER A 38 -1.81 10.72 3.30
CA SER A 38 -2.91 10.38 2.37
C SER A 38 -3.43 11.63 1.65
N ASN A 39 -3.65 12.72 2.38
CA ASN A 39 -4.09 13.99 1.81
C ASN A 39 -3.12 14.50 0.75
N ASN A 40 -1.82 14.45 1.01
CA ASN A 40 -0.79 14.96 0.10
C ASN A 40 -0.57 14.08 -1.14
N LYS A 41 -1.11 12.86 -1.16
CA LYS A 41 -1.09 11.98 -2.35
C LYS A 41 -2.20 12.32 -3.35
N VAL A 42 -3.22 13.07 -2.95
CA VAL A 42 -4.38 13.38 -3.80
C VAL A 42 -4.18 14.73 -4.48
N SER A 43 -4.20 14.73 -5.81
CA SER A 43 -4.12 15.97 -6.60
C SER A 43 -5.36 16.83 -6.38
N GLY A 44 -5.16 18.14 -6.19
CA GLY A 44 -6.23 19.11 -5.92
C GLY A 44 -6.51 19.37 -4.44
N ASN A 45 -5.92 18.58 -3.53
CA ASN A 45 -5.97 18.89 -2.10
C ASN A 45 -4.93 19.96 -1.74
N THR A 46 -5.25 20.77 -0.73
CA THR A 46 -4.26 21.69 -0.13
C THR A 46 -3.17 20.87 0.56
N PRO A 47 -1.88 21.14 0.28
CA PRO A 47 -0.78 20.47 0.97
C PRO A 47 -0.91 20.65 2.48
N THR A 48 -0.85 19.54 3.21
CA THR A 48 -0.89 19.51 4.67
C THR A 48 0.49 19.15 5.20
N GLU A 49 0.93 19.80 6.28
CA GLU A 49 2.17 19.43 6.94
C GLU A 49 2.08 18.00 7.50
N VAL A 50 3.16 17.23 7.36
CA VAL A 50 3.24 15.85 7.85
C VAL A 50 4.10 15.84 9.12
N PRO A 51 3.50 15.93 10.32
CA PRO A 51 4.27 16.01 11.55
C PRO A 51 4.98 14.68 11.84
N TYR A 52 6.26 14.77 12.19
CA TYR A 52 7.15 13.65 12.51
C TYR A 52 7.38 12.66 11.36
N GLY A 53 7.12 13.06 10.11
CA GLY A 53 7.17 12.17 8.94
C GLY A 53 8.56 11.55 8.72
N SER A 54 9.61 12.34 8.89
CA SER A 54 11.01 11.91 8.80
C SER A 54 11.34 10.84 9.84
N GLU A 55 10.94 11.07 11.09
CA GLU A 55 11.21 10.20 12.24
C GLU A 55 10.48 8.86 12.09
N PHE A 56 9.25 8.87 11.57
CA PHE A 56 8.53 7.64 11.24
C PHE A 56 9.24 6.82 10.16
N GLU A 57 9.84 7.47 9.17
CA GLU A 57 10.57 6.77 8.10
C GLU A 57 11.91 6.21 8.61
N GLU A 58 12.62 6.97 9.44
CA GLU A 58 13.83 6.51 10.12
C GLU A 58 13.54 5.27 10.98
N ILE A 59 12.50 5.30 11.81
CA ILE A 59 12.11 4.15 12.65
C ILE A 59 11.76 2.92 11.81
N LYS A 60 11.06 3.11 10.67
CA LYS A 60 10.77 2.00 9.76
C LYS A 60 12.03 1.46 9.08
N SER A 61 12.99 2.32 8.77
CA SER A 61 14.23 1.91 8.09
C SER A 61 15.14 1.08 9.00
N ILE A 62 15.01 1.24 10.32
CA ILE A 62 15.74 0.47 11.33
C ILE A 62 15.22 -0.98 11.43
N ASP A 63 14.07 -1.30 10.81
CA ASP A 63 13.43 -2.62 10.91
C ASP A 63 14.41 -3.77 10.61
N ASP A 64 14.79 -4.44 11.70
CA ASP A 64 15.71 -5.56 11.77
C ASP A 64 14.97 -6.90 11.65
N SER A 65 13.68 -6.89 11.28
CA SER A 65 12.83 -8.08 11.13
C SER A 65 13.13 -8.94 9.89
N VAL A 66 14.37 -8.94 9.41
CA VAL A 66 14.84 -9.91 8.39
C VAL A 66 14.67 -11.31 8.96
N GLN A 67 13.56 -11.96 8.60
CA GLN A 67 13.36 -13.36 8.92
C GLN A 67 14.40 -14.17 8.15
N PRO A 68 15.04 -15.18 8.78
CA PRO A 68 16.01 -16.00 8.09
C PRO A 68 15.34 -16.67 6.87
N GLU A 69 16.05 -16.70 5.74
CA GLU A 69 15.59 -17.42 4.56
C GLU A 69 15.31 -18.89 4.93
N VAL A 70 14.05 -19.30 4.85
CA VAL A 70 13.67 -20.71 5.02
C VAL A 70 13.66 -21.36 3.64
N LEU A 71 14.59 -22.28 3.40
CA LEU A 71 14.56 -23.14 2.21
C LEU A 71 13.32 -24.03 2.26
N VAL A 72 12.34 -23.73 1.41
CA VAL A 72 11.16 -24.57 1.21
C VAL A 72 11.46 -25.65 0.17
N GLY A 73 11.43 -26.92 0.59
CA GLY A 73 11.50 -28.05 -0.33
C GLY A 73 10.20 -28.19 -1.16
N VAL A 74 10.29 -28.82 -2.34
CA VAL A 74 9.17 -29.01 -3.29
C VAL A 74 7.96 -29.73 -2.67
N ASN A 75 8.19 -30.57 -1.65
CA ASN A 75 7.16 -31.14 -0.79
C ASN A 75 7.46 -30.71 0.65
N GLN A 76 6.65 -29.78 1.18
CA GLN A 76 6.75 -29.11 2.48
C GLN A 76 7.30 -29.97 3.63
N ILE A 77 8.61 -29.93 3.87
CA ILE A 77 9.21 -30.33 5.15
C ILE A 77 10.07 -29.15 5.63
N LYS A 78 9.67 -28.58 6.77
CA LYS A 78 10.39 -27.50 7.45
C LYS A 78 11.66 -28.07 8.08
N MET A 79 12.79 -27.91 7.43
CA MET A 79 14.09 -28.28 8.00
C MET A 79 14.76 -27.02 8.57
N ASN A 80 14.68 -26.83 9.88
CA ASN A 80 15.52 -25.85 10.57
C ASN A 80 16.97 -26.33 10.45
N LYS A 81 17.79 -25.66 9.64
CA LYS A 81 19.22 -25.97 9.53
C LYS A 81 19.91 -25.55 10.84
N THR A 82 20.02 -26.49 11.78
CA THR A 82 20.97 -26.35 12.88
C THR A 82 22.35 -26.63 12.32
N THR A 83 23.17 -25.60 12.18
CA THR A 83 24.60 -25.77 11.92
C THR A 83 25.26 -26.35 13.16
N LYS A 84 25.28 -27.68 13.31
CA LYS A 84 26.23 -28.38 14.18
C LYS A 84 26.75 -29.67 13.54
N VAL A 85 28.03 -29.58 13.23
CA VAL A 85 29.06 -30.60 13.05
C VAL A 85 28.78 -31.90 13.84
N GLY A 86 28.89 -33.07 13.18
CA GLY A 86 29.19 -34.35 13.84
C GLY A 86 28.12 -35.44 13.77
N SER A 87 28.33 -36.40 12.84
CA SER A 87 28.12 -37.86 13.00
C SER A 87 26.94 -38.41 13.83
N SER A 88 25.98 -39.05 13.15
CA SER A 88 25.66 -40.49 13.27
C SER A 88 24.20 -40.79 12.88
N SER A 89 24.03 -41.67 11.89
CA SER A 89 22.78 -42.32 11.51
C SER A 89 22.09 -43.00 12.70
N LYS A 90 20.76 -42.83 12.83
CA LYS A 90 19.82 -43.91 13.17
C LYS A 90 18.44 -43.65 12.56
N ASN A 91 17.90 -44.71 11.95
CA ASN A 91 16.58 -44.83 11.34
C ASN A 91 15.44 -44.71 12.37
N PHE A 92 14.26 -44.26 11.94
CA PHE A 92 13.00 -44.81 12.45
C PHE A 92 11.89 -44.73 11.39
N ASP A 93 11.28 -45.90 11.16
CA ASP A 93 10.19 -46.17 10.22
C ASP A 93 8.83 -45.66 10.73
N ARG A 94 7.99 -45.28 9.76
CA ARG A 94 6.51 -45.41 9.66
C ARG A 94 5.64 -45.22 10.93
N LEU A 95 4.68 -44.28 10.88
CA LEU A 95 3.23 -44.58 10.83
C LEU A 95 2.35 -43.31 10.72
N ASP A 96 1.14 -43.57 10.23
CA ASP A 96 -0.12 -42.82 10.39
C ASP A 96 -0.60 -41.86 9.29
N ASP A 97 -1.61 -42.40 8.59
CA ASP A 97 -2.62 -41.75 7.78
C ASP A 97 -3.28 -40.59 8.54
N ILE A 98 -3.06 -39.37 8.05
CA ILE A 98 -3.95 -38.24 8.34
C ILE A 98 -4.45 -37.73 6.99
N GLU A 99 -5.72 -38.05 6.72
CA GLU A 99 -6.48 -37.56 5.60
C GLU A 99 -6.64 -36.03 5.74
N TYR A 100 -5.88 -35.27 4.93
CA TYR A 100 -6.06 -33.83 4.82
C TYR A 100 -6.99 -33.51 3.64
N GLU A 101 -8.16 -32.98 3.94
CA GLU A 101 -9.08 -32.40 2.96
C GLU A 101 -8.33 -31.41 2.05
N LYS A 102 -8.44 -31.60 0.72
CA LYS A 102 -7.87 -30.69 -0.28
C LYS A 102 -8.48 -29.29 -0.13
N PRO A 103 -7.70 -28.22 0.07
CA PRO A 103 -8.24 -26.88 0.04
C PRO A 103 -8.76 -26.56 -1.37
N GLN A 104 -10.02 -26.13 -1.44
CA GLN A 104 -10.68 -25.72 -2.67
C GLN A 104 -9.88 -24.62 -3.37
N LYS A 105 -9.60 -24.82 -4.66
CA LYS A 105 -8.92 -23.86 -5.52
C LYS A 105 -9.72 -22.56 -5.53
N ARG A 106 -9.17 -21.48 -4.95
CA ARG A 106 -9.73 -20.14 -5.12
C ARG A 106 -9.73 -19.80 -6.62
N LEU A 107 -10.88 -19.36 -7.10
CA LEU A 107 -11.07 -18.85 -8.46
C LEU A 107 -10.00 -17.80 -8.75
N LYS A 108 -9.38 -17.89 -9.92
CA LYS A 108 -8.35 -16.95 -10.37
C LYS A 108 -8.95 -15.55 -10.38
N SER A 109 -8.55 -14.70 -9.43
CA SER A 109 -8.68 -13.26 -9.58
C SER A 109 -7.93 -12.86 -10.85
N ASN A 110 -8.48 -11.93 -11.65
CA ASN A 110 -7.90 -11.47 -12.90
C ASN A 110 -6.38 -11.31 -12.76
N SER A 111 -5.63 -11.87 -13.71
CA SER A 111 -4.17 -11.76 -13.73
C SER A 111 -3.79 -10.28 -13.63
N ILE A 112 -2.75 -9.96 -12.86
CA ILE A 112 -2.27 -8.58 -12.69
C ILE A 112 -2.06 -7.90 -14.05
N GLU A 113 -1.59 -8.66 -15.04
CA GLU A 113 -1.42 -8.19 -16.41
C GLU A 113 -2.74 -7.72 -17.06
N GLN A 114 -3.84 -8.41 -16.79
CA GLN A 114 -5.16 -8.05 -17.31
C GLN A 114 -5.65 -6.73 -16.69
N VAL A 115 -5.45 -6.56 -15.39
CA VAL A 115 -5.79 -5.31 -14.69
C VAL A 115 -4.97 -4.14 -15.24
N LEU A 116 -3.69 -4.33 -15.51
CA LEU A 116 -2.83 -3.29 -16.11
C LEU A 116 -3.25 -2.91 -17.53
N ARG A 117 -3.65 -3.90 -18.35
CA ARG A 117 -4.20 -3.64 -19.69
C ARG A 117 -5.50 -2.84 -19.60
N GLU A 118 -6.41 -3.21 -18.71
CA GLU A 118 -7.68 -2.49 -18.50
C GLU A 118 -7.45 -1.03 -18.05
N ILE A 119 -6.48 -0.78 -17.16
CA ILE A 119 -6.10 0.58 -16.75
C ILE A 119 -5.57 1.39 -17.95
N SER A 120 -4.71 0.81 -18.77
CA SER A 120 -4.19 1.50 -19.95
C SER A 120 -5.28 1.84 -20.98
N ALA A 121 -6.19 0.90 -21.24
CA ALA A 121 -7.29 1.07 -22.18
C ALA A 121 -8.26 2.18 -21.72
N THR A 122 -8.66 2.15 -20.45
CA THR A 122 -9.54 3.18 -19.87
C THR A 122 -8.87 4.56 -19.83
N ALA A 123 -7.55 4.63 -19.62
CA ALA A 123 -6.81 5.88 -19.68
C ALA A 123 -6.73 6.46 -21.10
N GLU A 124 -6.59 5.62 -22.12
CA GLU A 124 -6.61 6.00 -23.53
C GLU A 124 -8.01 6.46 -23.97
N GLU A 125 -9.05 5.69 -23.67
CA GLU A 125 -10.44 6.05 -23.97
C GLU A 125 -10.84 7.39 -23.33
N ASN A 126 -10.42 7.65 -22.09
CA ASN A 126 -10.68 8.93 -21.43
C ASN A 126 -9.93 10.09 -22.08
N ARG A 127 -8.73 9.87 -22.65
CA ARG A 127 -8.00 10.89 -23.42
C ARG A 127 -8.75 11.21 -24.72
N ASP A 128 -9.19 10.18 -25.43
CA ASP A 128 -9.93 10.32 -26.69
C ASP A 128 -11.29 10.98 -26.48
N ARG A 129 -12.01 10.63 -25.40
CA ARG A 129 -13.29 11.27 -25.06
C ARG A 129 -13.11 12.78 -24.85
N ARG A 130 -12.14 13.19 -24.02
CA ARG A 130 -11.85 14.62 -23.78
C ARG A 130 -11.43 15.34 -25.06
N HIS A 131 -10.65 14.67 -25.91
CA HIS A 131 -10.24 15.23 -27.18
C HIS A 131 -11.46 15.46 -28.09
N LYS A 132 -12.36 14.48 -28.18
CA LYS A 132 -13.59 14.58 -28.97
C LYS A 132 -14.51 15.68 -28.45
N GLU A 133 -14.75 15.75 -27.14
CA GLU A 133 -15.52 16.82 -26.50
C GLU A 133 -14.94 18.20 -26.82
N LYS A 134 -13.61 18.35 -26.79
CA LYS A 134 -12.92 19.60 -27.16
C LYS A 134 -13.12 19.94 -28.64
N CYS A 135 -12.99 18.96 -29.54
CA CYS A 135 -13.23 19.15 -30.97
C CYS A 135 -14.69 19.56 -31.23
N ASP A 136 -15.66 18.89 -30.60
CA ASP A 136 -17.08 19.19 -30.73
C ASP A 136 -17.40 20.60 -30.23
N LEU A 137 -16.81 21.03 -29.10
CA LEU A 137 -16.89 22.40 -28.61
C LEU A 137 -16.35 23.41 -29.63
N LEU A 138 -15.16 23.16 -30.20
CA LEU A 138 -14.57 24.03 -31.21
C LEU A 138 -15.45 24.12 -32.47
N ILE A 139 -15.98 22.99 -32.93
CA ILE A 139 -16.91 22.94 -34.08
C ILE A 139 -18.18 23.74 -33.76
N SER A 140 -18.74 23.59 -32.57
CA SER A 140 -19.93 24.34 -32.14
C SER A 140 -19.68 25.85 -32.09
N LEU A 141 -18.49 26.28 -31.66
CA LEU A 141 -18.11 27.68 -31.54
C LEU A 141 -17.85 28.32 -32.91
N LEU A 142 -17.11 27.63 -33.79
CA LEU A 142 -16.90 28.07 -35.18
C LEU A 142 -18.22 28.06 -35.98
N GLY A 143 -19.09 27.08 -35.75
CA GLY A 143 -20.40 26.96 -36.39
C GLY A 143 -21.44 27.98 -35.90
N LYS A 144 -21.25 28.57 -34.72
CA LYS A 144 -22.01 29.74 -34.24
C LYS A 144 -21.47 31.04 -34.84
N SER A 145 -20.14 31.23 -34.83
CA SER A 145 -19.51 32.40 -35.43
C SER A 145 -19.86 32.60 -36.91
N LYS A 146 -19.96 31.53 -37.70
CA LYS A 146 -20.44 31.61 -39.10
C LYS A 146 -21.91 32.01 -39.26
N ARG A 147 -22.77 31.70 -38.29
CA ARG A 147 -24.21 32.06 -38.36
C ARG A 147 -24.44 33.51 -38.00
N ASP A 148 -23.69 34.04 -37.04
CA ASP A 148 -23.78 35.44 -36.63
C ASP A 148 -23.20 36.40 -37.70
N SER A 149 -22.25 35.92 -38.52
CA SER A 149 -21.64 36.71 -39.61
C SER A 149 -22.52 36.83 -40.86
N ASN A 150 -23.46 35.91 -41.07
CA ASN A 150 -24.34 35.89 -42.25
C ASN A 150 -25.69 36.61 -42.04
N SER A 151 -25.97 37.09 -40.83
CA SER A 151 -27.21 37.80 -40.50
C SER A 151 -27.10 39.33 -40.53
N GLU A 152 -25.92 39.89 -40.87
CA GLU A 152 -25.68 41.34 -40.93
C GLU A 152 -25.63 41.93 -42.37
N GLU A 153 -25.82 41.12 -43.43
CA GLU A 153 -25.76 41.60 -44.83
C GLU A 153 -27.12 41.59 -45.57
N ASP A 154 -28.24 41.80 -44.88
CA ASP A 154 -29.54 42.05 -45.52
C ASP A 154 -30.17 43.36 -44.99
N TYR A 155 -29.71 44.51 -45.52
CA TYR A 155 -30.43 45.79 -45.55
C TYR A 155 -30.05 46.62 -46.78
#